data_AF-A0A6G1PAS6-F1
#
_entry.id   AF-A0A6G1PAS6-F1
#
_cell.length_a   1.000
_cell.length_b   1.000
_cell.length_c   1.000
_cell.angle_alpha   90.00
_cell.angle_beta   90.00
_cell.angle_gamma   90.00
#
_symmetry.space_group_name_H-M   'P 1'
#
loop_
_entity.id
_entity.type
_entity.pdbx_description
1 polymer ?
#
loop_
_entity_poly.entity_id
_entity_poly.type
_entity_poly.pdbx_seq_one_letter_code
_entity_poly.pdbx_strand_id
1 'polypeptide(L)'
;MTFKDMLKWNKRVSAVYALGIWTMIGSYAYFRLTGPHEDMPAKREEEVESNPNQVVYQTAHSKTVVIYKKDFVPYTTRIYNFLQSFSNTSGTGASNK
;
A
#
# COMPACT_ATOMS: atom_id res chain seq x y z
N MET A 1 -36.12 -1.87 -24.75
CA MET A 1 -34.78 -1.26 -24.95
C MET A 1 -34.65 -0.93 -26.42
N THR A 2 -34.37 0.32 -26.75
CA THR A 2 -34.19 0.75 -28.13
C THR A 2 -32.74 0.51 -28.55
N PHE A 3 -32.46 0.23 -29.83
CA PHE A 3 -31.08 0.05 -30.33
C PHE A 3 -30.14 1.21 -29.96
N LYS A 4 -30.67 2.44 -29.90
CA LYS A 4 -29.93 3.64 -29.49
C LYS A 4 -29.48 3.59 -28.02
N ASP A 5 -30.28 2.99 -27.15
CA ASP A 5 -29.97 2.85 -25.72
C ASP A 5 -28.84 1.83 -25.51
N MET A 6 -28.85 0.74 -26.28
CA MET A 6 -27.77 -0.26 -26.26
C MET A 6 -26.44 0.35 -26.74
N LEU A 7 -26.47 1.16 -27.79
CA LEU A 7 -25.27 1.83 -28.32
C LEU A 7 -24.69 2.84 -27.33
N LYS A 8 -25.57 3.59 -26.63
CA LYS A 8 -25.19 4.55 -25.59
C LYS A 8 -24.61 3.84 -24.37
N TRP A 9 -25.18 2.71 -23.96
CA TRP A 9 -24.66 1.88 -22.88
C TRP A 9 -23.29 1.31 -23.21
N ASN A 10 -23.12 0.74 -24.41
CA ASN A 10 -21.85 0.19 -24.85
C ASN A 10 -20.74 1.24 -24.87
N LYS A 11 -21.02 2.46 -25.37
CA LYS A 11 -20.06 3.57 -25.33
C LYS A 11 -19.61 3.91 -23.91
N ARG A 12 -20.54 3.97 -22.95
CA ARG A 12 -20.24 4.29 -21.55
C ARG A 12 -19.37 3.20 -20.92
N VAL A 13 -19.74 1.94 -21.08
CA VAL A 13 -18.99 0.80 -20.54
C VAL A 13 -17.61 0.69 -21.21
N SER A 14 -17.54 0.89 -22.53
CA SER A 14 -16.28 0.89 -23.27
C SER A 14 -15.33 2.00 -22.81
N ALA A 15 -15.85 3.19 -22.53
CA ALA A 15 -15.04 4.30 -22.00
C ALA A 15 -14.47 3.98 -20.62
N VAL A 16 -15.27 3.40 -19.72
CA VAL A 16 -14.80 2.95 -18.39
C VAL A 16 -13.73 1.87 -18.53
N TYR A 17 -13.93 0.92 -19.44
CA TYR A 17 -12.97 -0.15 -19.69
C TYR A 17 -11.64 0.37 -20.24
N ALA A 18 -11.69 1.29 -21.22
CA ALA A 18 -10.50 1.91 -21.79
C ALA A 18 -9.71 2.69 -20.73
N LEU A 19 -10.39 3.47 -19.88
CA LEU A 19 -9.76 4.18 -18.76
C LEU A 19 -9.13 3.20 -17.75
N GLY A 20 -9.81 2.09 -17.44
CA GLY A 20 -9.30 1.05 -16.54
C GLY A 20 -8.03 0.39 -17.07
N ILE A 21 -8.00 0.03 -18.35
CA ILE A 21 -6.79 -0.54 -18.97
C ILE A 21 -5.66 0.50 -19.01
N TRP A 22 -5.96 1.74 -19.38
CA TRP A 22 -4.95 2.79 -19.48
C TRP A 22 -4.32 3.11 -18.12
N THR A 23 -5.12 3.12 -17.05
CA THR A 23 -4.62 3.33 -15.68
C THR A 23 -3.77 2.16 -15.19
N MET A 24 -4.13 0.91 -15.51
CA MET A 24 -3.30 -0.26 -15.21
C MET A 24 -1.95 -0.21 -15.93
N ILE A 25 -1.95 0.08 -17.24
CA ILE A 25 -0.72 0.21 -18.04
C ILE A 25 0.14 1.37 -17.53
N GLY A 26 -0.47 2.53 -17.26
CA GLY A 26 0.21 3.70 -16.73
C GLY A 26 0.83 3.46 -15.36
N SER A 27 0.10 2.79 -14.46
CA SER A 27 0.58 2.37 -13.15
C SER A 27 1.78 1.42 -13.28
N TYR A 28 1.66 0.38 -14.11
CA TYR A 28 2.75 -0.57 -14.35
C TYR A 28 4.01 0.11 -14.91
N ALA A 29 3.84 0.97 -15.92
CA ALA A 29 4.96 1.73 -16.50
C ALA A 29 5.58 2.69 -15.47
N TYR A 30 4.76 3.37 -14.67
CA TYR A 30 5.22 4.26 -13.60
C TYR A 30 6.05 3.49 -12.57
N PHE A 31 5.55 2.36 -12.05
CA PHE A 31 6.30 1.53 -11.10
C PHE A 31 7.57 0.93 -11.70
N ARG A 32 7.57 0.62 -13.00
CA ARG A 32 8.78 0.11 -13.67
C ARG A 32 9.83 1.21 -13.89
N LEU A 33 9.41 2.47 -14.04
CA LEU A 33 10.32 3.61 -14.25
C LEU A 33 10.78 4.26 -12.95
N THR A 34 9.94 4.30 -11.92
CA THR A 34 10.24 4.89 -10.61
C THR A 34 10.57 3.85 -9.53
N GLY A 35 10.40 2.56 -9.84
CA GLY A 35 10.88 1.48 -9.01
C GLY A 35 12.40 1.56 -8.89
N PRO A 36 12.97 1.24 -7.72
CA PRO A 36 14.40 1.19 -7.56
C PRO A 36 14.98 0.23 -8.60
N HIS A 37 15.94 0.71 -9.39
CA HIS A 37 16.84 -0.17 -10.12
C HIS A 37 17.63 -0.97 -9.07
N GLU A 38 17.07 -2.10 -8.61
CA GLU A 38 17.73 -3.07 -7.71
C GLU A 38 18.87 -3.84 -8.40
N ASP A 39 19.43 -3.29 -9.48
CA ASP A 39 20.71 -3.72 -10.05
C ASP A 39 21.88 -2.97 -9.40
N MET A 40 21.76 -2.63 -8.12
CA MET A 40 22.90 -2.26 -7.29
C MET A 40 23.11 -3.43 -6.33
N PRO A 41 24.17 -4.26 -6.50
CA PRO A 41 24.46 -5.33 -5.57
C PRO A 41 24.79 -4.67 -4.22
N ALA A 42 23.80 -4.57 -3.35
CA ALA A 42 23.99 -4.20 -1.98
C ALA A 42 24.95 -5.22 -1.38
N LYS A 43 26.19 -4.76 -1.23
CA LYS A 43 27.30 -5.34 -0.50
C LYS A 43 26.76 -6.26 0.61
N ARG A 44 26.87 -7.57 0.36
CA ARG A 44 26.75 -8.61 1.37
C ARG A 44 27.97 -8.49 2.28
N GLU A 45 27.93 -7.55 3.21
CA GLU A 45 28.76 -7.57 4.40
C GLU A 45 27.79 -7.58 5.57
N GLU A 46 27.59 -8.79 6.09
CA GLU A 46 26.96 -9.07 7.36
C GLU A 46 27.83 -8.44 8.46
N GLU A 47 27.64 -7.16 8.73
CA GLU A 47 27.98 -6.62 10.04
C GLU A 47 26.78 -6.91 10.94
N VAL A 48 26.80 -8.08 11.58
CA VAL A 48 25.88 -8.42 12.66
C VAL A 48 26.23 -7.53 13.84
N GLU A 49 25.78 -6.28 13.78
CA GLU A 49 25.68 -5.45 14.97
C GLU A 49 24.75 -6.19 15.92
N SER A 50 25.34 -6.70 17.02
CA SER A 50 24.67 -7.46 18.08
C SER A 50 23.64 -6.59 18.77
N ASN A 51 22.51 -6.38 18.10
CA ASN A 51 21.36 -5.71 18.65
C ASN A 51 20.79 -6.63 19.74
N PRO A 52 20.74 -6.20 21.02
CA PRO A 52 20.25 -7.04 22.13
C PRO A 52 18.78 -7.45 21.98
N ASN A 53 18.07 -6.86 21.01
CA ASN A 53 16.67 -7.09 20.71
C ASN A 53 16.45 -8.04 19.53
N GLN A 54 17.51 -8.65 18.98
CA GLN A 54 17.44 -9.55 17.84
C GLN A 54 17.64 -10.99 18.29
N VAL A 55 16.63 -11.84 18.03
CA VAL A 55 16.71 -13.29 18.27
C VAL A 55 16.70 -13.99 16.91
N VAL A 56 17.78 -14.71 16.62
CA VAL A 56 17.93 -15.48 15.37
C VAL A 56 17.71 -16.95 15.66
N TYR A 57 16.71 -17.52 15.01
CA TYR A 57 16.46 -18.97 14.98
C TYR A 57 16.98 -19.52 13.66
N GLN A 58 17.99 -20.38 13.72
CA GLN A 58 18.56 -21.02 12.54
C GLN A 58 18.27 -22.52 12.56
N THR A 59 17.61 -23.00 11.52
CA THR A 59 17.39 -24.43 11.23
C THR A 59 18.20 -24.80 9.98
N ALA A 60 18.35 -26.08 9.67
CA ALA A 60 19.11 -26.57 8.51
C ALA A 60 18.68 -25.95 7.17
N HIS A 61 17.44 -25.48 7.04
CA HIS A 61 16.89 -24.94 5.79
C HIS A 61 16.29 -23.53 5.91
N SER A 62 16.26 -22.92 7.10
CA SER A 62 15.63 -21.62 7.31
C SER A 62 16.33 -20.80 8.37
N LYS A 63 16.42 -19.48 8.13
CA LYS A 63 16.91 -18.48 9.09
C LYS A 63 15.76 -17.51 9.38
N THR A 64 15.22 -17.57 10.59
CA THR A 64 14.19 -16.64 11.06
C THR A 64 14.82 -15.62 11.98
N VAL A 65 14.72 -14.34 11.61
CA VAL A 65 15.26 -13.23 12.40
C VAL A 65 14.09 -12.48 13.03
N VAL A 66 13.96 -12.57 14.35
CA VAL A 66 12.95 -11.84 15.12
C VAL A 66 13.60 -10.60 15.71
N ILE A 67 13.12 -9.41 15.32
CA ILE A 67 13.65 -8.13 15.79
C ILE A 67 12.58 -7.42 16.62
N TYR A 68 12.82 -7.27 17.92
CA TYR A 68 11.92 -6.55 18.82
C TYR A 68 12.19 -5.04 18.75
N LYS A 69 11.22 -4.27 18.25
CA LYS A 69 11.30 -2.81 18.14
C LYS A 69 10.58 -2.17 19.33
N LYS A 70 11.33 -1.47 20.19
CA LYS A 70 10.84 -0.90 21.46
C LYS A 70 9.72 0.14 21.29
N ASP A 71 9.72 0.90 20.20
CA ASP A 71 8.74 1.97 19.92
C ASP A 71 7.82 1.63 18.73
N PHE A 72 7.54 0.34 18.52
CA PHE A 72 6.71 -0.09 17.40
C PHE A 72 5.23 0.11 17.69
N VAL A 73 4.62 1.09 17.00
CA VAL A 73 3.16 1.23 16.95
C VAL A 73 2.59 0.19 15.96
N PRO A 74 1.72 -0.74 16.40
CA PRO A 74 1.09 -1.72 15.53
C PRO A 74 0.37 -1.06 14.34
N TYR A 75 0.45 -1.68 13.16
CA TYR A 75 -0.22 -1.16 11.97
C TYR A 75 -1.73 -1.00 12.18
N THR A 76 -2.35 -1.88 12.97
CA THR A 76 -3.75 -1.79 13.38
C THR A 76 -4.04 -0.46 14.10
N THR A 77 -3.19 -0.06 15.05
CA THR A 77 -3.31 1.21 15.76
C THR A 77 -3.11 2.41 14.83
N ARG A 78 -2.19 2.32 13.86
CA ARG A 78 -1.98 3.39 12.87
C ARG A 78 -3.20 3.60 11.98
N ILE A 79 -3.75 2.49 11.46
CA ILE A 79 -4.94 2.51 10.60
C ILE A 79 -6.16 3.00 11.40
N TYR A 80 -6.31 2.54 12.64
CA TYR A 80 -7.37 3.01 13.54
C TYR A 80 -7.28 4.51 13.78
N ASN A 81 -6.10 5.03 14.16
CA ASN A 81 -5.90 6.46 14.38
C ASN A 81 -6.14 7.29 13.11
N PHE A 82 -5.72 6.77 11.95
CA PHE A 82 -5.96 7.40 10.65
C PHE A 82 -7.47 7.50 10.38
N LEU A 83 -8.22 6.40 10.48
CA LEU A 83 -9.66 6.38 10.25
C LEU A 83 -10.43 7.23 11.29
N GLN A 84 -10.02 7.20 12.56
CA GLN A 84 -10.62 8.02 13.61
C GLN A 84 -10.44 9.52 13.34
N SER A 85 -9.34 9.93 12.72
CA SER A 85 -9.12 11.34 12.37
C SER A 85 -10.11 11.83 11.31
N PHE A 86 -10.57 10.96 10.41
CA PHE A 86 -11.64 11.28 9.47
C PHE A 86 -13.01 11.41 10.16
N SER A 87 -13.35 10.52 11.10
CA SER A 87 -14.64 10.59 11.80
C SER A 87 -14.73 11.76 12.79
N ASN A 88 -13.61 12.20 13.37
CA ASN A 88 -13.60 13.29 14.36
C ASN A 88 -13.75 14.70 13.76
N THR A 89 -13.66 14.85 12.44
CA THR A 89 -13.88 16.16 11.77
C THR A 89 -15.34 16.40 11.36
N SER A 90 -16.23 15.44 11.62
CA SER A 90 -17.65 15.53 11.30
C SER A 90 -18.45 16.11 12.49
N GLY A 91 -18.41 17.44 12.66
CA GLY A 91 -19.51 18.20 13.27
C GLY A 91 -19.25 18.94 14.60
N THR A 92 -18.59 20.10 14.55
CA THR A 92 -19.01 21.25 15.39
C THR A 92 -19.44 22.37 14.46
N GLY A 93 -20.72 22.31 14.09
CA GLY A 93 -21.38 23.21 13.18
C GLY A 93 -22.90 23.04 13.32
N ALA A 94 -23.44 23.34 14.49
CA ALA A 94 -24.87 23.54 14.69
C ALA A 94 -25.11 24.57 15.80
N SER A 95 -25.50 25.77 15.37
CA SER A 95 -26.11 26.82 16.16
C SER A 95 -27.42 26.35 16.82
N ASN A 96 -27.58 26.59 18.13
CA ASN A 96 -28.77 27.22 18.77
C ASN A 96 -28.83 26.93 20.28
N LYS A 97 -28.53 27.93 21.11
CA LYS A 97 -29.49 28.52 22.06
C LYS A 97 -29.01 29.89 22.51
#